data_AF-A0A371GRY7-F1
#
_entry.id   AF-A0A371GRY7-F1
#
_cell.length_a   1.000
_cell.length_b   1.000
_cell.length_c   1.000
_cell.angle_alpha   90.00
_cell.angle_beta   90.00
_cell.angle_gamma   90.00
#
_symmetry.space_group_name_H-M   'P 1'
#
loop_
_entity.id
_entity.type
_entity.pdbx_description
1 polymer ?
#
loop_
_entity_poly.entity_id
_entity_poly.type
_entity_poly.pdbx_seq_one_letter_code
_entity_poly.pdbx_strand_id
1 'polypeptide(L)'
;MCTWAVDAKQITHNSVSPAFVYEVFGGWKGRNHPRPRPQPTKDLKEIQIGADPYEKTKIGASLKEEVKKQLVRFLFENRDIFAWFPEDMPGIDPYFMCHHLSISPRTRPMSQKKRKLGEEKRKSTKEKINKLLAVHFIIEV
;
A
#
# COMPACT_ATOMS: atom_id res chain seq x y z
N MET A 1 -3.49 20.10 -25.31
CA MET A 1 -4.38 20.90 -26.19
C MET A 1 -5.19 19.88 -26.96
N CYS A 2 -6.49 19.68 -26.82
CA CYS A 2 -7.66 20.58 -26.73
C CYS A 2 -8.81 19.69 -26.19
N THR A 3 -9.54 19.98 -25.09
CA THR A 3 -10.62 20.97 -24.82
C THR A 3 -12.03 20.33 -24.80
N TRP A 4 -12.87 20.93 -23.93
CA TRP A 4 -14.34 20.86 -23.78
C TRP A 4 -14.92 19.65 -23.05
N ALA A 5 -16.01 19.76 -22.29
CA ALA A 5 -16.66 20.79 -21.49
C ALA A 5 -17.88 20.06 -20.89
N VAL A 6 -18.28 20.45 -19.68
CA VAL A 6 -19.42 19.91 -18.96
C VAL A 6 -20.71 20.17 -19.74
N ASP A 7 -21.58 19.17 -19.87
CA ASP A 7 -23.01 19.45 -19.89
C ASP A 7 -23.77 18.45 -19.02
N ALA A 8 -24.09 18.94 -17.82
CA ALA A 8 -25.01 18.32 -16.89
C ALA A 8 -26.39 18.90 -17.18
N LYS A 9 -27.21 18.17 -17.94
CA LYS A 9 -28.65 18.39 -17.90
C LYS A 9 -29.42 17.10 -18.14
N GLN A 10 -30.23 16.78 -17.12
CA GLN A 10 -31.34 15.83 -17.10
C GLN A 10 -31.00 14.34 -16.97
N ILE A 11 -30.88 13.87 -15.73
CA ILE A 11 -31.56 12.64 -15.34
C ILE A 11 -32.40 12.96 -14.11
N THR A 12 -33.61 13.42 -14.39
CA THR A 12 -34.73 13.43 -13.46
C THR A 12 -35.07 12.00 -13.05
N HIS A 13 -35.40 11.84 -11.77
CA HIS A 13 -36.14 10.75 -11.12
C HIS A 13 -36.65 9.59 -12.01
N ASN A 14 -36.31 8.37 -11.58
CA ASN A 14 -37.05 7.12 -11.84
C ASN A 14 -37.30 6.71 -13.30
N SER A 15 -36.31 6.06 -13.93
CA SER A 15 -36.57 4.97 -14.89
C SER A 15 -35.27 4.26 -15.28
N VAL A 16 -34.62 3.58 -14.33
CA VAL A 16 -33.63 2.54 -14.69
C VAL A 16 -34.33 1.20 -14.48
N SER A 17 -34.72 0.57 -15.59
CA SER A 17 -35.31 -0.77 -15.58
C SER A 17 -34.35 -1.74 -14.85
N PRO A 18 -34.85 -2.66 -13.99
CA PRO A 18 -34.01 -3.64 -13.31
C PRO A 18 -33.07 -4.42 -14.26
N ALA A 19 -33.46 -4.57 -15.53
CA ALA A 19 -32.64 -5.22 -16.55
C ALA A 19 -31.32 -4.49 -16.87
N PHE A 20 -31.27 -3.15 -16.76
CA PHE A 20 -30.07 -2.37 -17.10
C PHE A 20 -28.95 -2.52 -16.05
N VAL A 21 -29.31 -2.82 -14.80
CA VAL A 21 -28.34 -3.08 -13.73
C VAL A 21 -27.65 -4.44 -13.93
N TYR A 22 -28.37 -5.44 -14.43
CA TYR A 22 -27.80 -6.77 -14.68
C TYR A 22 -26.92 -6.83 -15.95
N GLU A 23 -27.12 -5.95 -16.93
CA GLU A 23 -26.26 -5.88 -18.13
C GLU A 23 -24.88 -5.26 -17.84
N VAL A 24 -24.79 -4.26 -16.96
CA VAL A 24 -23.51 -3.59 -16.63
C VAL A 24 -22.60 -4.45 -15.75
N PHE A 25 -23.18 -5.28 -14.87
CA PHE A 25 -22.42 -6.17 -13.97
C PHE A 25 -22.32 -7.63 -14.47
N GLY A 26 -23.01 -7.99 -15.56
CA GLY A 26 -23.09 -9.34 -16.11
C GLY A 26 -21.92 -9.78 -17.00
N GLY A 27 -20.73 -9.20 -16.83
CA GLY A 27 -19.63 -9.36 -17.78
C GLY A 27 -18.23 -9.51 -17.19
N TRP A 28 -18.06 -9.66 -15.88
CA TRP A 28 -16.73 -9.93 -15.30
C TRP A 28 -16.36 -11.41 -15.42
N LYS A 29 -16.19 -11.90 -16.67
CA LYS A 29 -15.34 -13.06 -16.91
C LYS A 29 -13.91 -12.60 -16.59
N GLY A 30 -13.53 -12.78 -15.33
CA GLY A 30 -12.17 -12.58 -14.87
C GLY A 30 -11.24 -13.30 -15.83
N ARG A 31 -10.39 -12.53 -16.52
CA ARG A 31 -9.27 -13.08 -17.27
C ARG A 31 -8.31 -13.72 -16.27
N ASN A 32 -8.63 -14.95 -15.85
CA ASN A 32 -7.72 -15.85 -15.18
C ASN A 32 -6.72 -16.35 -16.21
N HIS A 33 -5.91 -15.45 -16.77
CA HIS A 33 -4.61 -15.87 -17.25
C HIS A 33 -3.73 -15.86 -16.00
N PRO A 34 -3.32 -17.03 -15.47
CA PRO A 34 -2.28 -17.04 -14.46
C PRO A 34 -1.05 -16.46 -15.14
N ARG A 35 -0.77 -15.17 -14.90
CA ARG A 35 0.56 -14.65 -15.18
C ARG A 35 1.49 -15.49 -14.31
N PRO A 36 2.48 -16.18 -14.89
CA PRO A 36 3.45 -16.90 -14.07
C PRO A 36 4.04 -15.88 -13.10
N ARG A 37 3.80 -16.08 -11.80
CA ARG A 37 4.47 -15.29 -10.78
C ARG A 37 5.97 -15.52 -11.00
N PRO A 38 6.79 -14.46 -11.14
CA PRO A 38 8.22 -14.62 -11.16
C PRO A 38 8.61 -15.45 -9.94
N GLN A 39 9.19 -16.62 -10.17
CA GLN A 39 9.67 -17.42 -9.07
C GLN A 39 10.87 -16.68 -8.49
N PRO A 40 10.97 -16.56 -7.14
CA PRO A 40 12.17 -15.99 -6.54
C PRO A 40 13.38 -16.76 -7.05
N THR A 41 14.35 -16.06 -7.62
CA THR A 41 15.66 -16.66 -7.91
C THR A 41 16.17 -17.21 -6.59
N LYS A 42 16.37 -18.54 -6.50
CA LYS A 42 16.77 -19.19 -5.25
C LYS A 42 18.16 -18.75 -4.81
N ASP A 43 18.99 -18.37 -5.78
CA ASP A 43 20.36 -17.94 -5.55
C ASP A 43 20.43 -16.42 -5.56
N LEU A 44 20.51 -15.84 -4.36
CA LEU A 44 20.63 -14.40 -4.14
C LEU A 44 21.95 -14.08 -3.45
N LYS A 45 22.58 -12.98 -3.89
CA LYS A 45 23.77 -12.41 -3.27
C LYS A 45 23.42 -11.06 -2.64
N GLU A 46 23.86 -10.89 -1.40
CA GLU A 46 23.70 -9.64 -0.67
C GLU A 46 24.71 -8.60 -1.16
N ILE A 47 24.24 -7.36 -1.29
CA ILE A 47 25.03 -6.20 -1.67
C ILE A 47 24.74 -5.05 -0.72
N GLN A 48 25.76 -4.25 -0.46
CA GLN A 48 25.66 -2.99 0.27
C GLN A 48 25.31 -1.88 -0.73
N ILE A 49 24.24 -1.13 -0.46
CA ILE A 49 23.78 -0.02 -1.32
C ILE A 49 24.03 1.31 -0.62
N GLY A 50 23.93 1.36 0.70
CA GLY A 50 24.08 2.61 1.43
C GLY A 50 25.35 2.67 2.29
N ALA A 51 25.46 3.73 3.07
CA ALA A 51 26.58 3.94 3.99
C ALA A 51 26.43 3.13 5.28
N ASP A 52 25.20 2.89 5.71
CA ASP A 52 24.90 2.18 6.94
C ASP A 52 24.90 0.65 6.71
N PRO A 53 25.47 -0.17 7.62
CA PRO A 53 25.45 -1.64 7.52
C PRO A 53 24.07 -2.30 7.32
N TYR A 54 22.97 -1.61 7.61
CA TYR A 54 21.60 -2.06 7.41
C TYR A 54 21.05 -1.77 6.00
N GLU A 55 21.72 -0.90 5.22
CA GLU A 55 21.31 -0.50 3.88
C GLU A 55 21.74 -1.50 2.80
N LYS A 56 21.26 -2.74 2.94
CA LYS A 56 21.59 -3.89 2.09
C LYS A 56 20.38 -4.42 1.34
N THR A 57 20.62 -4.90 0.12
CA THR A 57 19.62 -5.65 -0.65
C THR A 57 20.20 -6.91 -1.25
N LYS A 58 19.35 -7.71 -1.88
CA LYS A 58 19.72 -8.96 -2.53
C LYS A 58 19.49 -8.88 -4.04
N ILE A 59 20.49 -9.30 -4.80
CA ILE A 59 20.43 -9.42 -6.26
C ILE A 59 20.65 -10.87 -6.68
N GLY A 60 20.24 -11.25 -7.90
CA GLY A 60 20.46 -12.60 -8.41
C GLY A 60 21.95 -12.97 -8.46
N ALA A 61 22.32 -14.12 -7.90
CA ALA A 61 23.71 -14.59 -7.88
C ALA A 61 24.21 -15.02 -9.27
N SER A 62 23.30 -15.44 -10.16
CA SER A 62 23.59 -15.88 -11.53
C SER A 62 23.64 -14.75 -12.57
N LEU A 63 23.59 -13.49 -12.13
CA LEU A 63 23.70 -12.34 -13.04
C LEU A 63 25.11 -12.25 -13.64
N LYS A 64 25.18 -11.95 -14.94
CA LYS A 64 26.44 -11.61 -15.60
C LYS A 64 27.09 -10.41 -14.92
N GLU A 65 28.42 -10.42 -14.79
CA GLU A 65 29.13 -9.41 -14.00
C GLU A 65 28.89 -7.97 -14.49
N GLU A 66 28.72 -7.77 -15.80
CA GLU A 66 28.39 -6.47 -16.37
C GLU A 66 27.01 -5.96 -15.92
N VAL A 67 25.98 -6.80 -16.07
CA VAL A 67 24.61 -6.48 -15.64
C VAL A 67 24.56 -6.26 -14.14
N LYS A 68 25.30 -7.06 -13.38
CA LYS A 68 25.41 -6.92 -11.93
C LYS A 68 25.99 -5.57 -11.53
N LYS A 69 27.07 -5.10 -12.17
CA LYS A 69 27.64 -3.77 -11.91
C LYS A 69 26.66 -2.65 -12.24
N GLN A 70 25.99 -2.75 -13.38
CA GLN A 70 24.98 -1.77 -13.80
C GLN A 70 23.81 -1.71 -12.81
N LEU A 71 23.32 -2.87 -12.36
CA LEU A 71 22.23 -2.96 -11.38
C LEU A 71 22.65 -2.42 -10.01
N VAL A 72 23.83 -2.78 -9.51
CA VAL A 72 24.35 -2.25 -8.24
C VAL A 72 24.45 -0.73 -8.30
N ARG A 73 24.98 -0.17 -9.39
CA ARG A 73 25.08 1.27 -9.59
C ARG A 73 23.70 1.93 -9.62
N PHE A 74 22.75 1.36 -10.36
CA PHE A 74 21.37 1.87 -10.42
C PHE A 74 20.72 1.88 -9.04
N LEU A 75 20.87 0.80 -8.26
CA LEU A 75 20.33 0.71 -6.91
C LEU A 75 21.00 1.71 -5.96
N PHE A 76 22.29 1.96 -6.11
CA PHE A 76 23.04 2.96 -5.35
C PHE A 76 22.58 4.41 -5.65
N GLU A 77 22.36 4.71 -6.92
CA GLU A 77 21.86 6.01 -7.38
C GLU A 77 20.42 6.28 -6.90
N ASN A 78 19.62 5.24 -6.68
CA ASN A 78 18.22 5.31 -6.23
C ASN A 78 18.01 4.76 -4.80
N ARG A 79 19.04 4.86 -3.95
CA ARG A 79 19.01 4.30 -2.59
C ARG A 79 17.97 4.96 -1.68
N ASP A 80 17.56 6.18 -2.01
CA ASP A 80 16.57 7.01 -1.33
C ASP A 80 15.13 6.53 -1.53
N ILE A 81 14.88 5.68 -2.54
CA ILE A 81 13.55 5.09 -2.79
C ILE A 81 13.25 3.95 -1.80
N PHE A 82 14.29 3.39 -1.16
CA PHE A 82 14.12 2.31 -0.19
C PHE A 82 13.76 2.87 1.19
N ALA A 83 12.93 2.12 1.89
CA ALA A 83 12.66 2.34 3.30
C ALA A 83 13.57 1.47 4.16
N TRP A 84 14.69 2.01 4.62
CA TRP A 84 15.66 1.31 5.45
C TRP A 84 15.19 1.24 6.90
N PHE A 85 14.58 2.33 7.35
CA PHE A 85 13.96 2.46 8.66
C PHE A 85 12.47 2.79 8.55
N PRO A 86 11.66 2.50 9.58
CA PRO A 86 10.26 2.89 9.61
C PRO A 86 10.00 4.39 9.35
N GLU A 87 10.94 5.25 9.72
CA GLU A 87 10.92 6.69 9.51
C GLU A 87 11.01 7.09 8.02
N ASP A 88 11.62 6.24 7.19
CA ASP A 88 11.75 6.46 5.73
C ASP A 88 10.46 6.16 4.97
N MET A 89 9.43 5.66 5.65
CA MET A 89 8.08 5.49 5.10
C MET A 89 7.16 6.58 5.64
N PRO A 90 7.34 7.87 5.32
CA PRO A 90 6.35 8.86 5.67
C PRO A 90 5.03 8.40 5.05
N GLY A 91 4.02 8.18 5.89
CA GLY A 91 2.70 7.82 5.40
C GLY A 91 2.22 8.83 4.36
N ILE A 92 1.22 8.45 3.57
CA ILE A 92 0.63 9.40 2.63
C ILE A 92 -0.01 10.51 3.46
N ASP A 93 0.32 11.77 3.15
CA ASP A 93 -0.26 12.93 3.82
C ASP A 93 -1.80 12.82 3.77
N PRO A 94 -2.50 12.79 4.92
CA PRO A 94 -3.95 12.74 4.95
C PRO A 94 -4.63 13.89 4.19
N TYR A 95 -3.96 15.04 4.04
CA TYR A 95 -4.45 16.14 3.20
C TYR A 95 -4.29 15.87 1.69
N PHE A 96 -3.33 15.03 1.32
CA PHE A 96 -3.10 14.62 -0.07
C PHE A 96 -4.04 13.48 -0.49
N MET A 97 -4.16 12.45 0.33
CA MET A 97 -5.04 11.32 0.04
C MET A 97 -5.57 10.70 1.34
N CYS A 98 -6.89 10.76 1.52
CA CYS A 98 -7.58 10.11 2.63
C CYS A 98 -8.72 9.23 2.11
N HIS A 99 -8.89 8.06 2.73
CA HIS A 99 -10.06 7.23 2.50
C HIS A 99 -11.16 7.60 3.49
N HIS A 100 -12.29 8.09 2.96
CA HIS A 100 -13.48 8.33 3.75
C HIS A 100 -14.29 7.05 3.90
N LEU A 101 -14.54 6.64 5.15
CA LEU A 101 -15.50 5.58 5.43
C LEU A 101 -16.91 6.09 5.15
N SER A 102 -17.64 5.40 4.27
CA SER A 102 -19.05 5.71 3.98
C SER A 102 -19.94 5.23 5.13
N ILE A 103 -20.10 6.08 6.15
CA ILE A 103 -20.93 5.81 7.32
C ILE A 103 -22.18 6.68 7.24
N SER A 104 -23.35 6.09 7.49
CA SER A 104 -24.61 6.86 7.58
C SER A 104 -24.51 7.90 8.70
N PRO A 105 -24.84 9.19 8.46
CA PRO A 105 -24.82 10.23 9.48
C PRO A 105 -25.74 9.95 10.68
N ARG A 106 -26.71 9.04 10.53
CA ARG A 106 -27.65 8.65 11.58
C ARG A 106 -27.11 7.53 12.48
N THR A 107 -25.97 6.93 12.13
CA THR A 107 -25.37 5.84 12.91
C THR A 107 -24.76 6.39 14.19
N ARG A 108 -25.13 5.79 15.32
CA ARG A 108 -24.58 6.16 16.63
C ARG A 108 -23.19 5.53 16.81
N PRO A 109 -22.19 6.27 17.33
CA PRO A 109 -20.91 5.67 17.69
C PRO A 109 -21.10 4.64 18.79
N MET A 110 -20.42 3.49 18.66
CA MET A 110 -20.46 2.41 19.66
C MET A 110 -19.08 2.22 20.26
N SER A 111 -18.97 2.42 21.58
CA SER A 111 -17.74 2.12 22.32
C SER A 111 -17.68 0.62 22.64
N GLN A 112 -16.70 -0.08 22.06
CA GLN A 112 -16.48 -1.49 22.34
C GLN A 112 -15.53 -1.66 23.52
N LYS A 113 -15.93 -2.49 24.50
CA LYS A 113 -15.09 -2.81 25.65
C LYS A 113 -13.79 -3.49 25.22
N LYS A 114 -12.65 -2.95 25.65
CA LYS A 114 -11.33 -3.55 25.41
C LYS A 114 -11.26 -4.95 26.00
N ARG A 115 -10.82 -5.93 25.21
CA ARG A 115 -10.59 -7.31 25.67
C ARG A 115 -9.39 -7.36 26.63
N LYS A 116 -9.47 -8.19 27.67
CA LYS A 116 -8.33 -8.47 28.55
C LYS A 116 -7.31 -9.29 27.77
N LEU A 117 -6.08 -8.79 27.64
CA LEU A 117 -4.95 -9.50 27.05
C LEU A 117 -4.09 -10.08 28.18
N GLY A 118 -3.40 -11.19 27.94
CA GLY A 118 -2.35 -11.68 28.85
C GLY A 118 -1.21 -10.65 28.96
N GLU A 119 -0.43 -10.71 30.04
CA GLU A 119 0.61 -9.71 30.35
C GLU A 119 1.66 -9.57 29.25
N GLU A 120 2.16 -10.70 28.74
CA GLU A 120 3.11 -10.73 27.61
C GLU A 120 2.56 -10.01 26.38
N LYS A 121 1.30 -10.32 26.00
CA LYS A 121 0.63 -9.67 24.87
C LYS A 121 0.42 -8.18 25.11
N ARG A 122 0.11 -7.75 26.34
CA ARG A 122 -0.01 -6.33 26.69
C ARG A 122 1.31 -5.60 26.50
N LYS A 123 2.41 -6.16 26.98
CA LYS A 123 3.75 -5.57 26.86
C LYS A 123 4.14 -5.41 25.39
N SER A 124 4.02 -6.47 24.60
CA SER A 124 4.30 -6.44 23.16
C SER A 124 3.40 -5.44 22.41
N THR A 125 2.11 -5.37 22.74
CA THR A 125 1.18 -4.39 22.15
C THR A 125 1.61 -2.96 22.48
N LYS A 126 2.01 -2.69 23.73
CA LYS A 126 2.47 -1.37 24.16
C LYS A 126 3.74 -0.95 23.41
N GLU A 127 4.73 -1.85 23.31
CA GLU A 127 5.95 -1.60 22.56
C GLU A 127 5.67 -1.30 21.08
N LYS A 128 4.75 -2.06 20.45
CA LYS A 128 4.34 -1.83 19.07
C LYS A 128 3.63 -0.49 18.89
N ILE A 129 2.71 -0.14 19.79
CA ILE A 129 2.00 1.16 19.77
C ILE A 129 3.01 2.31 19.87
N ASN A 130 3.96 2.23 20.80
CA ASN A 130 4.99 3.27 20.96
C ASN A 130 5.83 3.45 19.70
N LYS A 131 6.20 2.35 19.02
CA LYS A 131 6.92 2.43 17.73
C LYS A 131 6.09 3.12 16.65
N LEU A 132 4.81 2.80 16.55
CA LEU A 132 3.91 3.41 15.56
C LEU A 132 3.62 4.89 15.86
N LEU A 133 3.55 5.27 17.13
CA LEU A 133 3.42 6.67 17.56
C LEU A 133 4.68 7.48 17.22
N ALA A 134 5.87 6.90 17.44
CA ALA A 134 7.13 7.58 17.14
C ALA A 134 7.27 7.96 15.66
N VAL A 135 6.75 7.12 14.76
CA VAL A 135 6.74 7.37 13.30
C VAL A 135 5.47 8.06 12.80
N HIS A 136 4.60 8.54 13.69
CA HIS A 136 3.34 9.24 13.36
C HIS A 136 2.36 8.44 12.49
N PHE A 137 2.42 7.10 12.52
CA PHE A 137 1.47 6.24 11.78
C PHE A 137 0.10 6.16 12.46
N ILE A 138 0.07 6.39 13.77
CA ILE A 138 -1.15 6.50 14.57
C ILE A 138 -1.07 7.77 15.40
N ILE A 139 -2.22 8.34 15.72
CA ILE A 139 -2.37 9.52 16.58
C ILE A 139 -3.36 9.21 17.68
N GLU A 140 -3.20 9.87 18.83
CA GLU A 140 -4.23 9.87 19.86
C GLU A 140 -5.36 10.81 19.45
N VAL A 141 -6.61 10.37 19.65
CA VAL A 141 -7.85 11.08 19.29
C VAL A 141 -8.71 11.22 20.52
#